data_AF-A0A8X6MTC7-F1
#
_entry.id   AF-A0A8X6MTC7-F1
#
_cell.length_a   1.000
_cell.length_b   1.000
_cell.length_c   1.000
_cell.angle_alpha   90.00
_cell.angle_beta   90.00
_cell.angle_gamma   90.00
#
_symmetry.space_group_name_H-M   'P 1'
#
loop_
_entity.id
_entity.type
_entity.pdbx_description
1 polymer ?
#
loop_
_entity_poly.entity_id
_entity_poly.type
_entity_poly.pdbx_seq_one_letter_code
_entity_poly.pdbx_strand_id
1 'polypeptide(L)'
;MFRNVDISSKKSKITIASIIGGFVLILIIILAVVLSKSKPTGQVVFPKDRLECPGFKDEADCKAHGCEYEAVTKGPSCYMKKDAFGFNVQSVFEDFAGKVVSLVNRTAETPYGPSFSSVNVDITHLNEDVVRVRITDHLNKRYEVPVQNEFPILQGTKHMDPDKINYIVKTSKPLETFSFQIIRKKDNTV
;
A
#
# COMPACT_ATOMS: atom_id res chain seq x y z
N MET A 1 38.94 -15.25 78.08
CA MET A 1 38.41 -16.53 77.60
C MET A 1 37.57 -16.22 76.36
N PHE A 2 38.18 -16.30 75.18
CA PHE A 2 37.55 -15.95 73.90
C PHE A 2 36.68 -17.10 73.40
N ARG A 3 35.44 -16.82 72.99
CA ARG A 3 34.66 -17.68 72.11
C ARG A 3 34.05 -16.82 71.01
N ASN A 4 34.60 -16.94 69.80
CA ASN A 4 34.00 -16.44 68.57
C ASN A 4 32.82 -17.36 68.20
N VAL A 5 31.71 -16.74 67.81
CA VAL A 5 30.54 -17.42 67.23
C VAL A 5 30.49 -17.02 65.76
N ASP A 6 30.72 -17.99 64.88
CA ASP A 6 30.59 -17.83 63.43
C ASP A 6 29.11 -17.88 63.01
N ILE A 7 28.64 -16.82 62.33
CA ILE A 7 27.34 -16.77 61.67
C ILE A 7 27.50 -17.25 60.22
N SER A 8 26.99 -18.44 59.94
CA SER A 8 26.98 -19.05 58.61
C SER A 8 25.92 -18.40 57.70
N SER A 9 26.37 -17.71 56.66
CA SER A 9 25.53 -17.14 55.58
C SER A 9 25.15 -18.22 54.56
N LYS A 10 23.87 -18.57 54.50
CA LYS A 10 23.31 -19.55 53.54
C LYS A 10 23.02 -18.88 52.20
N LYS A 11 23.97 -18.90 51.26
CA LYS A 11 23.76 -18.44 49.87
C LYS A 11 22.91 -19.46 49.08
N SER A 12 21.73 -19.02 48.62
CA SER A 12 20.85 -19.78 47.72
C SER A 12 21.50 -19.92 46.33
N LYS A 13 21.79 -21.15 45.91
CA LYS A 13 22.36 -21.48 44.59
C LYS A 13 21.23 -21.57 43.56
N ILE A 14 20.91 -20.46 42.91
CA ILE A 14 20.06 -20.48 41.71
C ILE A 14 20.86 -21.17 40.59
N THR A 15 20.38 -22.33 40.16
CA THR A 15 21.06 -23.17 39.19
C THR A 15 20.85 -22.62 37.77
N ILE A 16 21.94 -22.42 37.02
CA ILE A 16 22.01 -21.83 35.67
C ILE A 16 21.05 -22.51 34.67
N ALA A 17 20.72 -23.80 34.87
CA ALA A 17 19.75 -24.54 34.06
C ALA A 17 18.32 -23.94 34.07
N SER A 18 17.88 -23.32 35.17
CA SER A 18 16.56 -22.67 35.24
C SER A 18 16.48 -21.38 34.42
N ILE A 19 17.58 -20.65 34.27
CA ILE A 19 17.64 -19.41 33.49
C ILE A 19 17.56 -19.71 31.99
N ILE A 20 18.27 -20.76 31.55
CA ILE A 20 18.27 -21.19 30.15
C ILE A 20 16.89 -21.72 29.75
N GLY A 21 16.26 -22.54 30.60
CA GLY A 21 14.89 -23.04 30.36
C GLY A 21 13.86 -21.90 30.27
N GLY A 22 13.97 -20.89 31.15
CA GLY A 22 13.11 -19.71 31.11
C GLY A 22 13.30 -18.87 29.85
N PHE A 23 14.56 -18.63 29.43
CA PHE A 23 14.85 -17.90 28.20
C PHE A 23 14.36 -18.63 26.96
N VAL A 24 14.53 -19.95 26.87
CA VAL A 24 14.04 -20.75 25.74
C VAL A 24 12.52 -20.72 25.68
N LEU A 25 11.83 -20.82 26.82
CA LEU A 25 10.37 -20.73 26.87
C LEU A 25 9.87 -19.33 26.44
N ILE A 26 10.54 -18.27 26.88
CA ILE A 26 10.24 -16.89 26.46
C ILE A 26 10.49 -16.71 24.96
N LEU A 27 11.58 -17.27 24.41
CA LEU A 27 11.86 -17.21 22.98
C LEU A 27 10.82 -17.96 22.15
N ILE A 28 10.35 -19.11 22.63
CA ILE A 28 9.27 -19.88 21.99
C ILE A 28 7.95 -19.12 22.05
N ILE A 29 7.63 -18.45 23.16
CA ILE A 29 6.43 -17.60 23.28
C ILE A 29 6.54 -16.40 22.33
N ILE A 30 7.68 -15.71 22.28
CA ILE A 30 7.90 -14.60 21.34
C ILE A 30 7.78 -15.11 19.91
N LEU A 31 8.38 -16.26 19.58
CA LEU A 31 8.28 -16.87 18.25
C LEU A 31 6.83 -17.25 17.91
N ALA A 32 6.08 -17.82 18.86
CA ALA A 32 4.67 -18.15 18.68
C ALA A 32 3.81 -16.89 18.51
N VAL A 33 4.09 -15.80 19.22
CA VAL A 33 3.43 -14.50 19.06
C VAL A 33 3.77 -13.88 17.69
N VAL A 34 5.02 -13.97 17.24
CA VAL A 34 5.47 -13.50 15.91
C VAL A 34 4.85 -14.34 14.79
N LEU A 35 4.67 -15.65 14.99
CA LEU A 35 3.99 -16.55 14.05
C LEU A 35 2.46 -16.40 14.10
N SER A 36 1.90 -15.96 15.22
CA SER A 36 0.49 -15.60 15.39
C SER A 36 0.18 -14.21 14.83
N LYS A 37 0.71 -13.88 13.64
CA LYS A 37 0.14 -12.77 12.87
C LYS A 37 -1.32 -13.11 12.66
N SER A 38 -2.19 -12.42 13.40
CA SER A 38 -3.63 -12.54 13.22
C SER A 38 -3.92 -12.33 11.75
N LYS A 39 -4.62 -13.29 11.14
CA LYS A 39 -5.17 -13.13 9.80
C LYS A 39 -5.92 -11.80 9.82
N PRO A 40 -5.55 -10.79 9.02
CA PRO A 40 -6.21 -9.50 9.08
C PRO A 40 -7.69 -9.77 8.83
N THR A 41 -8.51 -9.49 9.84
CA THR A 41 -9.96 -9.57 9.72
C THR A 41 -10.31 -8.66 8.56
N GLY A 42 -10.87 -9.21 7.48
CA GLY A 42 -11.18 -8.48 6.25
C GLY A 42 -11.86 -7.16 6.62
N GLN A 43 -11.23 -6.05 6.26
CA GLN A 43 -11.71 -4.75 6.68
C GLN A 43 -13.07 -4.50 6.01
N VAL A 44 -14.11 -4.28 6.81
CA VAL A 44 -15.48 -4.12 6.31
C VAL A 44 -15.55 -2.95 5.32
N VAL A 45 -15.99 -3.23 4.09
CA VAL A 45 -16.24 -2.22 3.05
C VAL A 45 -17.74 -1.97 2.96
N PHE A 46 -18.16 -0.75 3.31
CA PHE A 46 -19.57 -0.36 3.25
C PHE A 46 -20.09 -0.46 1.80
N PRO A 47 -21.35 -0.89 1.58
CA PRO A 47 -21.90 -1.10 0.24
C PRO A 47 -21.73 0.08 -0.73
N LYS A 48 -21.83 1.32 -0.22
CA LYS A 48 -21.67 2.55 -1.02
C LYS A 48 -20.24 2.81 -1.51
N ASP A 49 -19.25 2.23 -0.83
CA ASP A 49 -17.81 2.43 -1.10
C ASP A 49 -17.22 1.21 -1.83
N ARG A 50 -18.05 0.21 -2.17
CA ARG A 50 -17.61 -1.00 -2.86
C ARG A 50 -17.30 -0.71 -4.32
N LEU A 51 -16.14 -1.18 -4.76
CA LEU A 51 -15.81 -1.30 -6.17
C LEU A 51 -16.22 -2.69 -6.64
N GLU A 52 -17.02 -2.76 -7.69
CA GLU A 52 -17.48 -4.02 -8.27
C GLU A 52 -16.28 -4.83 -8.78
N CYS A 53 -16.32 -6.14 -8.51
CA CYS A 53 -15.39 -7.09 -9.09
C CYS A 53 -16.05 -7.66 -10.36
N PRO A 54 -15.43 -7.54 -11.54
CA PRO A 54 -16.09 -7.86 -12.81
C PRO A 54 -16.16 -9.38 -13.05
N GLY A 55 -16.99 -9.77 -14.02
CA GLY A 55 -16.86 -11.07 -14.68
C GLY A 55 -17.31 -12.28 -13.84
N PHE A 56 -18.09 -12.07 -12.78
CA PHE A 56 -18.61 -13.14 -11.93
C PHE A 56 -20.04 -13.55 -12.31
N LYS A 57 -20.38 -14.82 -12.11
CA LYS A 57 -21.73 -15.39 -12.33
C LYS A 57 -22.51 -15.61 -11.04
N ASP A 58 -21.80 -15.97 -9.98
CA ASP A 58 -22.37 -16.32 -8.69
C ASP A 58 -21.36 -16.05 -7.56
N GLU A 59 -21.74 -16.38 -6.33
CA GLU A 59 -20.88 -16.22 -5.16
C GLU A 59 -19.58 -17.04 -5.25
N ALA A 60 -19.63 -18.24 -5.82
CA ALA A 60 -18.46 -19.11 -5.94
C ALA A 60 -17.46 -18.53 -6.94
N ASP A 61 -17.95 -18.08 -8.09
CA ASP A 61 -17.17 -17.42 -9.13
C ASP A 61 -16.58 -16.10 -8.62
N CYS A 62 -17.33 -15.31 -7.85
CA CYS A 62 -16.84 -14.11 -7.19
C CYS A 62 -15.62 -14.40 -6.28
N LYS A 63 -15.73 -15.43 -5.44
CA LYS A 63 -14.63 -15.82 -4.54
C LYS A 63 -13.45 -16.40 -5.30
N ALA A 64 -13.69 -17.14 -6.38
CA ALA A 64 -12.65 -17.68 -7.26
C ALA A 64 -11.84 -16.57 -7.95
N HIS A 65 -12.47 -15.44 -8.27
CA HIS A 65 -11.81 -14.22 -8.75
C HIS A 65 -11.01 -13.46 -7.67
N GLY A 66 -10.91 -13.99 -6.45
CA GLY A 66 -10.19 -13.38 -5.34
C GLY A 66 -10.96 -12.25 -4.64
N CYS A 67 -12.23 -12.04 -4.97
CA CYS A 67 -13.07 -10.97 -4.43
C CYS A 67 -13.86 -11.42 -3.17
N GLU A 68 -14.62 -10.49 -2.60
CA GLU A 68 -15.56 -10.73 -1.49
C GLU A 68 -17.00 -10.70 -1.99
N TYR A 69 -17.85 -11.50 -1.33
CA TYR A 69 -19.28 -11.56 -1.66
C TYR A 69 -20.12 -11.30 -0.41
N GLU A 70 -21.09 -10.40 -0.53
CA GLU A 70 -22.14 -10.18 0.45
C GLU A 70 -23.43 -9.76 -0.27
N ALA A 71 -24.50 -10.52 -0.06
CA ALA A 71 -25.80 -10.20 -0.65
C ALA A 71 -26.32 -8.87 -0.12
N VAL A 72 -26.55 -7.91 -1.02
CA VAL A 72 -27.07 -6.58 -0.68
C VAL A 72 -28.20 -6.20 -1.63
N THR A 73 -29.15 -5.40 -1.13
CA THR A 73 -30.25 -4.87 -1.96
C THR A 73 -29.81 -3.72 -2.87
N LYS A 74 -28.72 -3.02 -2.51
CA LYS A 74 -28.15 -1.89 -3.25
C LYS A 74 -26.62 -1.95 -3.21
N GLY A 75 -26.00 -1.76 -4.37
CA GLY A 75 -24.55 -1.86 -4.56
C GLY A 75 -24.11 -3.25 -5.02
N PRO A 76 -22.81 -3.42 -5.32
CA PRO A 76 -22.29 -4.68 -5.84
C PRO A 76 -22.27 -5.75 -4.73
N SER A 77 -22.86 -6.90 -5.03
CA SER A 77 -22.81 -8.07 -4.14
C SER A 77 -21.45 -8.77 -4.22
N CYS A 78 -20.75 -8.70 -5.36
CA CYS A 78 -19.36 -9.11 -5.50
C CYS A 78 -18.45 -7.89 -5.63
N TYR A 79 -17.49 -7.72 -4.72
CA TYR A 79 -16.68 -6.51 -4.65
C TYR A 79 -15.21 -6.78 -4.38
N MET A 80 -14.38 -5.85 -4.82
CA MET A 80 -12.94 -5.90 -4.61
C MET A 80 -12.64 -5.80 -3.11
N LYS A 81 -11.89 -6.78 -2.60
CA LYS A 81 -11.41 -6.75 -1.21
C LYS A 81 -10.53 -5.54 -0.99
N LYS A 82 -10.75 -4.86 0.13
CA LYS A 82 -9.86 -3.79 0.53
C LYS A 82 -8.44 -4.33 0.74
N ASP A 83 -7.47 -3.60 0.21
CA ASP A 83 -6.06 -3.95 0.28
C ASP A 83 -5.68 -5.32 -0.31
N ALA A 84 -6.52 -5.95 -1.15
CA ALA A 84 -6.09 -7.16 -1.87
C ALA A 84 -5.50 -6.83 -3.24
N PHE A 85 -6.02 -5.80 -3.91
CA PHE A 85 -5.64 -5.45 -5.28
C PHE A 85 -4.81 -4.16 -5.32
N GLY A 86 -4.23 -3.89 -6.49
CA GLY A 86 -3.50 -2.66 -6.80
C GLY A 86 -1.99 -2.81 -6.66
N PHE A 87 -1.32 -1.67 -6.47
CA PHE A 87 0.13 -1.59 -6.47
C PHE A 87 0.62 -0.96 -5.17
N ASN A 88 1.84 -1.33 -4.74
CA ASN A 88 2.55 -0.63 -3.69
C ASN A 88 3.57 0.35 -4.30
N VAL A 89 3.82 1.43 -3.60
CA VAL A 89 4.86 2.39 -3.96
C VAL A 89 6.23 1.79 -3.68
N GLN A 90 7.03 1.65 -4.72
CA GLN A 90 8.43 1.23 -4.63
C GLN A 90 9.34 2.43 -4.39
N SER A 91 9.16 3.50 -5.17
CA SER A 91 9.95 4.72 -5.05
C SER A 91 9.16 5.93 -5.54
N VAL A 92 9.57 7.11 -5.08
CA VAL A 92 9.05 8.41 -5.50
C VAL A 92 10.23 9.30 -5.85
N PHE A 93 10.20 9.88 -7.04
CA PHE A 93 11.10 10.94 -7.46
C PHE A 93 10.26 12.18 -7.77
N GLU A 94 10.68 13.35 -7.30
CA GLU A 94 9.94 14.61 -7.46
C GLU A 94 10.93 15.75 -7.76
N ASP A 95 10.58 16.57 -8.73
CA ASP A 95 11.29 17.79 -9.12
C ASP A 95 10.30 18.91 -9.44
N PHE A 96 10.76 20.01 -10.04
CA PHE A 96 9.90 21.16 -10.37
C PHE A 96 8.93 20.89 -11.53
N ALA A 97 9.20 19.88 -12.37
CA ALA A 97 8.34 19.52 -13.50
C ALA A 97 7.22 18.54 -13.06
N GLY A 98 7.45 17.80 -11.98
CA GLY A 98 6.43 17.01 -11.31
C GLY A 98 7.01 15.82 -10.55
N LYS A 99 6.34 14.67 -10.65
CA LYS A 99 6.60 13.49 -9.82
C LYS A 99 6.51 12.21 -10.62
N VAL A 100 7.48 11.31 -10.43
CA VAL A 100 7.45 9.94 -10.95
C VAL A 100 7.35 8.98 -9.77
N VAL A 101 6.33 8.12 -9.78
CA VAL A 101 6.12 7.09 -8.75
C VAL A 101 6.26 5.72 -9.40
N SER A 102 7.28 4.97 -9.00
CA SER A 102 7.44 3.58 -9.44
C SER A 102 6.64 2.66 -8.53
N LEU A 103 5.86 1.78 -9.16
CA LEU A 103 4.88 0.93 -8.51
C LEU A 103 5.18 -0.53 -8.79
N VAL A 104 5.01 -1.36 -7.76
CA VAL A 104 5.11 -2.83 -7.86
C VAL A 104 3.77 -3.45 -7.51
N ASN A 105 3.35 -4.41 -8.31
CA ASN A 105 2.05 -5.05 -8.14
C ASN A 105 2.02 -5.90 -6.87
N ARG A 106 0.87 -5.89 -6.20
CA ARG A 106 0.65 -6.62 -4.95
C ARG A 106 0.19 -8.06 -5.19
N THR A 107 -0.52 -8.31 -6.29
CA THR A 107 -1.05 -9.64 -6.63
C THR A 107 -0.78 -9.95 -8.10
N ALA A 108 -0.19 -11.11 -8.37
CA ALA A 108 -0.02 -11.60 -9.74
C ALA A 108 -1.38 -11.92 -10.41
N GLU A 109 -2.37 -12.28 -9.59
CA GLU A 109 -3.71 -12.65 -10.01
C GLU A 109 -4.66 -11.46 -9.88
N THR A 110 -5.45 -11.25 -10.93
CA THR A 110 -6.43 -10.18 -11.05
C THR A 110 -7.60 -10.68 -11.90
N PRO A 111 -8.86 -10.29 -11.60
CA PRO A 111 -10.01 -10.71 -12.40
C PRO A 111 -9.99 -10.16 -13.84
N TYR A 112 -9.06 -9.26 -14.15
CA TYR A 112 -8.94 -8.57 -15.44
C TYR A 112 -7.92 -9.22 -16.41
N GLY A 113 -7.35 -10.38 -16.09
CA GLY A 113 -6.39 -11.10 -16.94
C GLY A 113 -4.93 -10.96 -16.49
N PRO A 114 -3.93 -11.01 -17.39
CA PRO A 114 -2.52 -10.86 -17.00
C PRO A 114 -2.27 -9.49 -16.37
N SER A 115 -1.64 -9.47 -15.20
CA SER A 115 -1.28 -8.22 -14.53
C SER A 115 0.12 -7.74 -14.90
N PHE A 116 0.36 -6.43 -14.80
CA PHE A 116 1.69 -5.85 -14.89
C PHE A 116 2.43 -6.03 -13.58
N SER A 117 3.69 -6.46 -13.62
CA SER A 117 4.51 -6.62 -12.41
C SER A 117 4.95 -5.27 -11.84
N SER A 118 5.22 -4.30 -12.71
CA SER A 118 5.55 -2.93 -12.33
C SER A 118 5.05 -1.91 -13.35
N VAL A 119 4.68 -0.73 -12.84
CA VAL A 119 4.22 0.41 -13.63
C VAL A 119 4.84 1.69 -13.08
N ASN A 120 4.93 2.74 -13.89
CA ASN A 120 5.28 4.08 -13.44
C ASN A 120 4.06 4.98 -13.52
N VAL A 121 3.91 5.87 -12.53
CA VAL A 121 2.97 6.98 -12.56
C VAL A 121 3.73 8.28 -12.75
N ASP A 122 3.62 8.87 -13.93
CA ASP A 122 4.17 10.19 -14.24
C ASP A 122 3.10 11.25 -13.96
N ILE A 123 3.42 12.16 -13.05
CA ILE A 123 2.60 13.32 -12.69
C ILE A 123 3.35 14.54 -13.21
N THR A 124 2.76 15.26 -14.15
CA THR A 124 3.41 16.42 -14.79
C THR A 124 2.53 17.64 -14.66
N HIS A 125 3.11 18.76 -14.24
CA HIS A 125 2.44 20.05 -14.21
C HIS A 125 2.49 20.68 -15.60
N LEU A 126 1.36 20.67 -16.34
CA LEU A 126 1.32 21.25 -17.68
C LEU A 126 1.17 22.78 -17.65
N ASN A 127 0.40 23.30 -16.69
CA ASN A 127 0.29 24.73 -16.35
C ASN A 127 -0.28 24.90 -14.92
N GLU A 128 -0.64 26.12 -14.52
CA GLU A 128 -1.14 26.44 -13.17
C GLU A 128 -2.41 25.66 -12.79
N ASP A 129 -3.22 25.27 -13.78
CA ASP A 129 -4.55 24.67 -13.60
C ASP A 129 -4.66 23.23 -14.10
N VAL A 130 -3.66 22.74 -14.84
CA VAL A 130 -3.69 21.43 -15.50
C VAL A 130 -2.54 20.56 -15.01
N VAL A 131 -2.91 19.43 -14.40
CA VAL A 131 -2.02 18.30 -14.11
C VAL A 131 -2.31 17.16 -15.07
N ARG A 132 -1.25 16.53 -15.56
CA ARG A 132 -1.33 15.28 -16.31
C ARG A 132 -0.86 14.14 -15.43
N VAL A 133 -1.66 13.07 -15.36
CA VAL A 133 -1.28 11.81 -14.74
C VAL A 133 -1.24 10.74 -15.82
N ARG A 134 -0.11 10.04 -15.95
CA ARG A 134 0.07 8.94 -16.91
C ARG A 134 0.54 7.71 -16.16
N ILE A 135 -0.09 6.57 -16.42
CA ILE A 135 0.34 5.27 -15.91
C ILE A 135 0.92 4.47 -17.08
N THR A 136 2.18 4.07 -16.99
CA THR A 136 2.90 3.34 -18.05
C THR A 136 3.43 2.02 -17.54
N ASP A 137 3.48 1.02 -18.42
CA ASP A 137 4.22 -0.22 -18.15
C ASP A 137 5.70 0.11 -18.06
N HIS A 138 6.35 -0.29 -16.96
CA HIS A 138 7.76 -0.02 -16.73
C HIS A 138 8.68 -0.83 -17.67
N LEU A 139 8.23 -2.00 -18.11
CA LEU A 139 9.04 -2.95 -18.88
C LEU A 139 8.84 -2.81 -20.38
N ASN A 140 7.63 -2.49 -20.83
CA ASN A 140 7.29 -2.49 -22.25
C ASN A 140 6.63 -1.18 -22.70
N LYS A 141 7.00 -0.70 -23.88
CA LYS A 141 6.26 0.38 -24.54
C LYS A 141 4.89 -0.13 -24.96
N ARG A 142 3.86 0.62 -24.60
CA ARG A 142 2.48 0.35 -25.00
C ARG A 142 2.03 1.40 -26.01
N TYR A 143 0.94 1.09 -26.72
CA TYR A 143 0.35 2.05 -27.65
C TYR A 143 -0.02 3.35 -26.92
N GLU A 144 0.49 4.47 -27.42
CA GLU A 144 0.08 5.81 -27.04
C GLU A 144 -0.58 6.46 -28.26
N VAL A 145 -1.71 7.14 -28.03
CA VAL A 145 -2.41 7.87 -29.11
C VAL A 145 -1.48 8.99 -29.61
N PRO A 146 -1.24 9.12 -30.94
CA PRO A 146 -0.19 9.99 -31.50
C PRO A 146 -0.60 11.47 -31.60
N VAL A 147 -1.09 12.07 -30.51
CA VAL A 147 -1.61 13.46 -30.48
C VAL A 147 -0.63 14.48 -29.90
N GLN A 148 0.61 14.08 -29.63
CA GLN A 148 1.60 14.92 -28.92
C GLN A 148 1.90 16.23 -29.66
N ASN A 149 1.84 16.22 -30.99
CA ASN A 149 2.06 17.40 -31.83
C ASN A 149 0.79 18.22 -32.08
N GLU A 150 -0.39 17.66 -31.82
CA GLU A 150 -1.68 18.30 -32.10
C GLU A 150 -2.09 19.27 -30.99
N PHE A 151 -1.64 19.03 -29.76
CA PHE A 151 -2.03 19.83 -28.60
C PHE A 151 -0.85 20.66 -28.08
N PRO A 152 -0.89 22.01 -28.18
CA PRO A 152 0.17 22.87 -27.67
C PRO A 152 0.50 22.69 -26.19
N ILE A 153 -0.50 22.32 -25.37
CA ILE A 153 -0.31 22.06 -23.93
C ILE A 153 0.55 20.83 -23.65
N LEU A 154 0.70 19.92 -24.63
CA LEU A 154 1.56 18.75 -24.55
C LEU A 154 2.98 19.04 -25.09
N GLN A 155 3.22 20.23 -25.64
CA GLN A 155 4.51 20.60 -26.21
C GLN A 155 5.43 21.21 -25.14
N GLY A 156 6.44 20.43 -24.77
CA GLY A 156 7.51 20.85 -23.85
C GLY A 156 7.09 20.86 -22.37
N THR A 157 8.04 20.56 -21.50
CA THR A 157 7.90 20.76 -20.05
C THR A 157 8.33 22.17 -19.72
N LYS A 158 7.40 23.01 -19.25
CA LYS A 158 7.73 24.34 -18.73
C LYS A 158 8.20 24.20 -17.28
N HIS A 159 9.25 24.92 -16.91
CA HIS A 159 9.60 25.08 -15.49
C HIS A 159 8.44 25.82 -14.80
N MET A 160 7.71 25.11 -13.95
CA MET A 160 6.57 25.66 -13.23
C MET A 160 7.02 26.27 -11.92
N ASP A 161 6.51 27.46 -11.62
CA ASP A 161 6.63 28.08 -10.30
C ASP A 161 5.63 27.38 -9.34
N PRO A 162 6.11 26.62 -8.33
CA PRO A 162 5.23 25.87 -7.42
C PRO A 162 4.21 26.76 -6.69
N ASP A 163 4.54 28.04 -6.49
CA ASP A 163 3.68 29.00 -5.79
C ASP A 163 2.48 29.44 -6.65
N LYS A 164 2.58 29.31 -7.98
CA LYS A 164 1.52 29.68 -8.93
C LYS A 164 0.56 28.54 -9.27
N ILE A 165 0.93 27.30 -8.97
CA ILE A 165 0.08 26.13 -9.22
C ILE A 165 -1.15 26.19 -8.32
N ASN A 166 -2.35 25.98 -8.86
CA ASN A 166 -3.63 26.09 -8.15
C ASN A 166 -4.12 24.80 -7.47
N TYR A 167 -3.33 23.73 -7.56
CA TYR A 167 -3.62 22.42 -7.00
C TYR A 167 -2.42 21.79 -6.27
N ILE A 168 -2.68 20.77 -5.47
CA ILE A 168 -1.70 19.94 -4.77
C ILE A 168 -1.91 18.50 -5.20
N VAL A 169 -0.84 17.79 -5.54
CA VAL A 169 -0.90 16.35 -5.81
C VAL A 169 -0.31 15.59 -4.64
N LYS A 170 -1.15 14.87 -3.90
CA LYS A 170 -0.72 13.95 -2.84
C LYS A 170 -0.67 12.53 -3.38
N THR A 171 0.37 11.79 -3.01
CA THR A 171 0.55 10.38 -3.35
C THR A 171 0.84 9.59 -2.09
N SER A 172 0.50 8.30 -2.08
CA SER A 172 0.92 7.38 -1.01
C SER A 172 2.46 7.35 -0.86
N LYS A 173 2.94 7.00 0.33
CA LYS A 173 4.37 6.89 0.64
C LYS A 173 4.96 5.55 0.20
N PRO A 174 6.30 5.41 0.12
CA PRO A 174 6.93 4.12 -0.11
C PRO A 174 6.43 3.03 0.84
N LEU A 175 6.28 1.82 0.32
CA LEU A 175 5.71 0.63 0.99
C LEU A 175 4.20 0.67 1.26
N GLU A 176 3.51 1.79 1.01
CA GLU A 176 2.05 1.87 1.09
C GLU A 176 1.39 1.49 -0.25
N THR A 177 0.12 1.07 -0.20
CA THR A 177 -0.70 0.91 -1.39
C THR A 177 -0.90 2.25 -2.08
N PHE A 178 -0.61 2.29 -3.37
CA PHE A 178 -0.66 3.50 -4.16
C PHE A 178 -2.08 4.03 -4.29
N SER A 179 -2.20 5.31 -3.97
CA SER A 179 -3.32 6.17 -4.24
C SER A 179 -2.76 7.55 -4.55
N PHE A 180 -3.53 8.37 -5.24
CA PHE A 180 -3.23 9.78 -5.37
C PHE A 180 -4.51 10.61 -5.21
N GLN A 181 -4.32 11.86 -4.82
CA GLN A 181 -5.37 12.86 -4.69
C GLN A 181 -4.90 14.16 -5.32
N ILE A 182 -5.80 14.83 -6.04
CA ILE A 182 -5.59 16.18 -6.56
C ILE A 182 -6.47 17.09 -5.71
N ILE A 183 -5.86 18.08 -5.07
CA ILE A 183 -6.53 18.92 -4.09
C ILE A 183 -6.47 20.36 -4.57
N ARG A 184 -7.61 21.03 -4.67
CA ARG A 184 -7.65 22.46 -5.02
C ARG A 184 -7.02 23.27 -3.89
N LYS A 185 -6.02 24.11 -4.17
CA LYS A 185 -5.36 24.94 -3.13
C LYS A 185 -6.29 25.96 -2.49
N LYS A 186 -7.24 26.50 -3.28
CA LYS A 186 -8.14 27.58 -2.85
C LYS A 186 -9.02 27.21 -1.66
N ASP A 187 -9.59 26.01 -1.66
CA ASP A 187 -10.62 25.58 -0.70
C ASP A 187 -10.41 24.15 -0.17
N ASN A 188 -9.33 23.48 -0.58
CA ASN A 188 -8.96 22.13 -0.18
C ASN A 188 -9.96 21.04 -0.60
N THR A 189 -10.80 21.27 -1.63
CA THR A 189 -11.63 20.19 -2.19
C THR A 189 -10.75 19.13 -2.85
N VAL A 190 -11.06 17.86 -2.59
CA VAL A 190 -10.47 16.67 -3.24
C VAL A 190 -11.29 16.27 -4.45
#